data_AF-C5FK44-F1
#
_entry.id   AF-C5FK44-F1
#
_cell.length_a   1.000
_cell.length_b   1.000
_cell.length_c   1.000
_cell.angle_alpha   90.00
_cell.angle_beta   90.00
_cell.angle_gamma   90.00
#
_symmetry.space_group_name_H-M   'P 1'
#
loop_
_entity.id
_entity.type
_entity.pdbx_description
1 polymer ?
#
loop_
_entity_poly.entity_id
_entity_poly.type
_entity_poly.pdbx_seq_one_letter_code
_entity_poly.pdbx_strand_id
1 'polypeptide(L)'
;MSAKSIYEADGKAILNYHLTRAPVIKPSPLSPAASHNPPPKLASLDFPPDVAVEAVLDQAEATYPWLLSKDARFVAKPDQLIKRRGKSGLLALNKTWAEARAWIAERAGREQQVETVVGVLRHFLVEPFVPHPQDTEYYININSVREGDWILFTHEGGVDVGDVDAKAEKLLVPVNLKQYPSNEQIAAGLLSKIPKGLHNVLVDFITRLYAVYVDCQFTYLEINPLVVIPDASKSSATVHFLDLAAKLDQTAEFECGTKWAAARSPAALGLAATAAAKVTIDAGPPMEFPAPFGREMSKEERYISDMDAKTGASLKLTVLNANGRIWTLVAGGGASVVYADAIASAGHVSELANYGEYSGAPTETQTYNYARTVLDLMLRAPLRPEGKVLFIGGGIANFTNVATTFKGVIRALREVAPVLVEHKTQIWVRRAGPNYQEGLKNIKAVGEELHLDMHVFGPEMHVSGIVPLALSGKTTDIKEFGC
;
A
#
# COMPACT_ATOMS: atom_id res chain seq x y z
N MET A 1 -6.92 -6.44 -9.84
CA MET A 1 -7.17 -5.52 -8.72
C MET A 1 -6.12 -5.74 -7.65
N SER A 2 -5.35 -4.70 -7.38
CA SER A 2 -4.43 -4.67 -6.24
C SER A 2 -4.90 -3.54 -5.34
N ALA A 3 -5.73 -3.88 -4.35
CA ALA A 3 -6.17 -2.93 -3.34
C ALA A 3 -4.97 -2.48 -2.49
N LYS A 4 -4.61 -1.20 -2.56
CA LYS A 4 -3.49 -0.61 -1.83
C LYS A 4 -3.99 0.44 -0.86
N SER A 5 -3.48 0.38 0.37
CA SER A 5 -3.75 1.40 1.38
C SER A 5 -3.13 2.73 0.98
N ILE A 6 -3.79 3.81 1.37
CA ILE A 6 -3.31 5.19 1.23
C ILE A 6 -3.22 5.85 2.60
N TYR A 7 -2.48 6.95 2.70
CA TYR A 7 -2.47 7.76 3.91
C TYR A 7 -3.85 8.34 4.20
N GLU A 8 -4.12 8.60 5.48
CA GLU A 8 -5.37 9.22 5.92
C GLU A 8 -5.53 10.61 5.28
N ALA A 9 -4.46 11.40 5.24
CA ALA A 9 -4.45 12.72 4.61
C ALA A 9 -4.89 12.66 3.14
N ASP A 10 -4.39 11.67 2.38
CA ASP A 10 -4.74 11.47 0.97
C ASP A 10 -6.21 11.08 0.80
N GLY A 11 -6.69 10.15 1.61
CA GLY A 11 -8.08 9.71 1.57
C GLY A 11 -9.05 10.84 1.95
N LYS A 12 -8.70 11.67 2.94
CA LYS A 12 -9.48 12.86 3.31
C LYS A 12 -9.46 13.94 2.23
N ALA A 13 -8.33 14.14 1.56
CA ALA A 13 -8.23 15.08 0.44
C ALA A 13 -9.15 14.65 -0.72
N ILE A 14 -9.08 13.36 -1.13
CA ILE A 14 -9.95 12.78 -2.15
C ILE A 14 -11.42 12.92 -1.76
N LEU A 15 -11.76 12.53 -0.53
CA LEU A 15 -13.13 12.61 -0.04
C LEU A 15 -13.64 14.05 -0.05
N ASN A 16 -12.92 14.99 0.58
CA ASN A 16 -13.35 16.38 0.68
C ASN A 16 -13.54 17.02 -0.70
N TYR A 17 -12.63 16.77 -1.64
CA TYR A 17 -12.72 17.31 -2.99
C TYR A 17 -13.89 16.69 -3.77
N HIS A 18 -14.03 15.36 -3.77
CA HIS A 18 -15.00 14.70 -4.64
C HIS A 18 -16.41 14.57 -4.05
N LEU A 19 -16.62 14.78 -2.74
CA LEU A 19 -17.94 14.61 -2.10
C LEU A 19 -19.05 15.46 -2.74
N THR A 20 -18.71 16.64 -3.26
CA THR A 20 -19.64 17.53 -3.97
C THR A 20 -19.50 17.49 -5.51
N ARG A 21 -18.61 16.65 -6.04
CA ARG A 21 -18.25 16.61 -7.48
C ARG A 21 -18.57 15.26 -8.12
N ALA A 22 -18.49 14.17 -7.38
CA ALA A 22 -18.77 12.83 -7.88
C ALA A 22 -20.25 12.71 -8.28
N PRO A 23 -20.56 12.12 -9.44
CA PRO A 23 -21.92 11.94 -9.89
C PRO A 23 -22.63 10.90 -9.02
N VAL A 24 -23.75 11.29 -8.39
CA VAL A 24 -24.56 10.35 -7.59
C VAL A 24 -25.26 9.34 -8.49
N ILE A 25 -25.37 8.08 -8.00
CA ILE A 25 -26.04 7.01 -8.74
C ILE A 25 -27.55 7.24 -8.86
N LYS A 26 -28.17 7.74 -7.78
CA LYS A 26 -29.57 8.19 -7.73
C LYS A 26 -29.67 9.51 -6.95
N PRO A 27 -30.72 10.33 -7.17
CA PRO A 27 -30.92 11.56 -6.43
C PRO A 27 -31.01 11.35 -4.91
N SER A 28 -30.30 12.19 -4.16
CA SER A 28 -30.36 12.28 -2.70
C SER A 28 -31.63 13.04 -2.24
N PRO A 29 -32.09 12.87 -0.97
CA PRO A 29 -33.15 13.68 -0.39
C PRO A 29 -32.84 15.19 -0.32
N LEU A 30 -31.56 15.57 -0.34
CA LEU A 30 -31.13 16.97 -0.31
C LEU A 30 -30.69 17.44 -1.69
N SER A 31 -31.01 18.70 -2.00
CA SER A 31 -30.56 19.33 -3.24
C SER A 31 -29.03 19.34 -3.34
N PRO A 32 -28.45 19.27 -4.56
CA PRO A 32 -27.02 19.45 -4.77
C PRO A 32 -26.53 20.76 -4.14
N ALA A 33 -25.36 20.72 -3.50
CA ALA A 33 -24.74 21.91 -2.94
C ALA A 33 -24.45 22.93 -4.05
N ALA A 34 -24.76 24.20 -3.81
CA ALA A 34 -24.50 25.28 -4.76
C ALA A 34 -23.01 25.57 -4.93
N SER A 35 -22.19 25.19 -3.95
CA SER A 35 -20.75 25.35 -3.95
C SER A 35 -20.06 24.06 -3.54
N HIS A 36 -18.81 23.90 -3.98
CA HIS A 36 -17.98 22.79 -3.53
C HIS A 36 -17.45 23.02 -2.11
N ASN A 37 -17.05 21.92 -1.46
CA ASN A 37 -16.41 21.98 -0.15
C ASN A 37 -15.18 22.90 -0.17
N PRO A 38 -14.96 23.70 0.88
CA PRO A 38 -13.72 24.45 1.03
C PRO A 38 -12.53 23.49 1.15
N PRO A 39 -11.30 23.96 0.86
CA PRO A 39 -10.11 23.17 1.08
C PRO A 39 -10.02 22.64 2.52
N PRO A 40 -9.63 21.37 2.72
CA PRO A 40 -9.56 20.79 4.04
C PRO A 40 -8.30 21.28 4.77
N LYS A 41 -8.38 21.48 6.08
CA LYS A 41 -7.22 21.88 6.91
C LYS A 41 -6.42 20.64 7.33
N LEU A 42 -5.61 20.12 6.40
CA LEU A 42 -4.76 18.95 6.60
C LEU A 42 -3.30 19.38 6.55
N ALA A 43 -2.60 19.36 7.68
CA ALA A 43 -1.15 19.55 7.71
C ALA A 43 -0.48 18.18 7.72
N SER A 44 -0.10 17.70 6.54
CA SER A 44 0.68 16.47 6.34
C SER A 44 2.16 16.79 6.41
N LEU A 45 2.86 16.15 7.34
CA LEU A 45 4.26 16.41 7.69
C LEU A 45 5.09 15.14 7.46
N ASP A 46 6.07 15.22 6.57
CA ASP A 46 7.07 14.17 6.33
C ASP A 46 8.40 14.55 6.98
N PHE A 47 9.04 13.58 7.65
CA PHE A 47 10.31 13.76 8.36
C PHE A 47 11.41 12.88 7.75
N PRO A 48 12.06 13.34 6.65
CA PRO A 48 13.18 12.63 6.03
C PRO A 48 14.33 12.37 7.01
N PRO A 49 15.11 11.28 6.84
CA PRO A 49 16.22 10.93 7.74
C PRO A 49 17.35 11.96 7.79
N ASP A 50 17.50 12.75 6.72
CA ASP A 50 18.56 13.72 6.50
C ASP A 50 18.14 15.17 6.79
N VAL A 51 16.91 15.39 7.25
CA VAL A 51 16.38 16.72 7.58
C VAL A 51 16.14 16.82 9.08
N ALA A 52 16.60 17.91 9.70
CA ALA A 52 16.36 18.16 11.12
C ALA A 52 14.86 18.31 11.39
N VAL A 53 14.38 17.65 12.46
CA VAL A 53 12.96 17.67 12.89
C VAL A 53 12.42 19.10 13.00
N GLU A 54 13.20 20.00 13.60
CA GLU A 54 12.82 21.41 13.75
C GLU A 54 12.65 22.12 12.40
N ALA A 55 13.48 21.83 11.41
CA ALA A 55 13.37 22.45 10.09
C ALA A 55 12.05 22.04 9.38
N VAL A 56 11.61 20.79 9.55
CA VAL A 56 10.30 20.34 9.04
C VAL A 56 9.16 21.06 9.75
N LEU A 57 9.23 21.22 11.07
CA LEU A 57 8.20 21.89 11.86
C LEU A 57 8.13 23.39 11.54
N ASP A 58 9.27 24.06 11.34
CA ASP A 58 9.33 25.46 10.94
C ASP A 58 8.76 25.65 9.53
N GLN A 59 9.07 24.72 8.60
CA GLN A 59 8.47 24.72 7.27
C GLN A 59 6.96 24.48 7.32
N ALA A 60 6.46 23.68 8.26
CA ALA A 60 5.04 23.45 8.45
C ALA A 60 4.29 24.75 8.81
N GLU A 61 4.88 25.60 9.64
CA GLU A 61 4.29 26.89 10.02
C GLU A 61 4.18 27.84 8.82
N ALA A 62 5.18 27.83 7.93
CA ALA A 62 5.15 28.61 6.70
C ALA A 62 4.13 28.07 5.68
N THR A 63 4.03 26.74 5.54
CA THR A 63 3.11 26.07 4.60
C THR A 63 1.66 26.13 5.07
N TYR A 64 1.43 26.04 6.39
CA TYR A 64 0.10 25.98 7.01
C TYR A 64 -0.07 27.09 8.05
N PRO A 65 -0.22 28.37 7.64
CA PRO A 65 -0.29 29.50 8.58
C PRO A 65 -1.43 29.39 9.62
N TRP A 66 -2.47 28.62 9.32
CA TRP A 66 -3.58 28.37 10.24
C TRP A 66 -3.15 27.61 11.51
N LEU A 67 -2.02 26.92 11.51
CA LEU A 67 -1.43 26.29 12.71
C LEU A 67 -1.12 27.34 13.80
N LEU A 68 -0.74 28.56 13.40
CA LEU A 68 -0.37 29.65 14.32
C LEU A 68 -1.57 30.45 14.85
N SER A 69 -2.80 30.02 14.56
CA SER A 69 -4.01 30.70 15.02
C SER A 69 -4.14 30.59 16.54
N LYS A 70 -4.21 31.72 17.25
CA LYS A 70 -4.12 31.82 18.72
C LYS A 70 -5.09 30.91 19.49
N ASP A 71 -6.33 30.81 19.02
CA ASP A 71 -7.39 30.05 19.69
C ASP A 71 -7.63 28.67 19.06
N ALA A 72 -6.83 28.28 18.07
CA ALA A 72 -7.00 27.00 17.40
C ALA A 72 -6.51 25.84 18.27
N ARG A 73 -7.31 24.78 18.28
CA ARG A 73 -6.99 23.50 18.91
C ARG A 73 -6.82 22.47 17.81
N PHE A 74 -5.91 21.55 18.02
CA PHE A 74 -5.50 20.57 17.03
C PHE A 74 -5.52 19.15 17.59
N VAL A 75 -5.63 18.22 16.65
CA VAL A 75 -5.28 16.81 16.81
C VAL A 75 -4.00 16.58 16.01
N ALA A 76 -3.00 15.93 16.62
CA ALA A 76 -1.81 15.44 15.93
C ALA A 76 -1.68 13.93 16.10
N LYS A 77 -1.36 13.23 15.01
CA LYS A 77 -1.31 11.77 14.98
C LYS A 77 -0.35 11.26 13.88
N PRO A 78 0.30 10.10 14.05
CA PRO A 78 1.03 9.47 12.97
C PRO A 78 0.07 9.03 11.86
N ASP A 79 0.48 9.25 10.62
CA ASP A 79 -0.24 8.84 9.42
C ASP A 79 0.61 7.84 8.64
N GLN A 80 0.73 6.61 9.17
CA GLN A 80 1.55 5.54 8.60
C GLN A 80 0.81 4.19 8.62
N LEU A 81 -0.49 4.22 8.33
CA LEU A 81 -1.36 3.02 8.34
C LEU A 81 -1.42 2.32 9.71
N ILE A 82 -1.13 3.05 10.79
CA ILE A 82 -1.21 2.56 12.16
C ILE A 82 -2.69 2.56 12.59
N LYS A 83 -3.22 1.38 12.90
CA LYS A 83 -4.57 1.24 13.47
C LYS A 83 -4.55 1.49 14.98
N ARG A 84 -5.71 1.84 15.55
CA ARG A 84 -5.93 1.97 17.01
C ARG A 84 -4.95 2.94 17.71
N ARG A 85 -4.55 4.02 17.03
CA ARG A 85 -3.59 5.04 17.52
C ARG A 85 -3.90 5.54 18.93
N GLY A 86 -5.18 5.72 19.28
CA GLY A 86 -5.59 6.15 20.62
C GLY A 86 -5.19 5.18 21.73
N LYS A 87 -5.32 3.86 21.50
CA LYS A 87 -4.93 2.82 22.47
C LYS A 87 -3.40 2.69 22.59
N SER A 88 -2.67 3.10 21.56
CA SER A 88 -1.20 3.09 21.52
C SER A 88 -0.56 4.39 22.03
N GLY A 89 -1.34 5.36 22.55
CA GLY A 89 -0.81 6.64 23.01
C GLY A 89 -0.27 7.54 21.88
N LEU A 90 -0.69 7.27 20.64
CA LEU A 90 -0.25 7.96 19.42
C LEU A 90 -1.26 9.01 18.93
N LEU A 91 -2.01 9.61 19.85
CA LEU A 91 -2.93 10.73 19.58
C LEU A 91 -2.69 11.87 20.56
N ALA A 92 -2.33 13.04 20.04
CA ALA A 92 -2.37 14.30 20.79
C ALA A 92 -3.70 15.00 20.48
N LEU A 93 -4.63 15.00 21.44
CA LEU A 93 -5.98 15.57 21.29
C LEU A 93 -6.10 16.93 22.00
N ASN A 94 -6.85 17.84 21.38
CA ASN A 94 -7.20 19.16 21.92
C ASN A 94 -5.96 19.97 22.38
N LYS A 95 -4.94 20.03 21.53
CA LYS A 95 -3.67 20.71 21.80
C LYS A 95 -3.58 22.05 21.09
N THR A 96 -2.93 23.03 21.71
CA THR A 96 -2.40 24.18 20.98
C THR A 96 -1.33 23.72 19.98
N TRP A 97 -1.00 24.54 18.98
CA TRP A 97 0.09 24.19 18.06
C TRP A 97 1.42 23.98 18.78
N ALA A 98 1.78 24.81 19.76
CA ALA A 98 3.02 24.64 20.52
C ALA A 98 3.09 23.27 21.22
N GLU A 99 1.99 22.81 21.82
CA GLU A 99 1.91 21.48 22.44
C GLU A 99 1.97 20.35 21.40
N ALA A 100 1.26 20.48 20.27
CA ALA A 100 1.28 19.49 19.20
C ALA A 100 2.66 19.40 18.53
N ARG A 101 3.29 20.54 18.25
CA ARG A 101 4.65 20.68 17.70
C ARG A 101 5.67 19.98 18.60
N ALA A 102 5.63 20.23 19.91
CA ALA A 102 6.50 19.55 20.86
C ALA A 102 6.25 18.04 20.91
N TRP A 103 4.98 17.63 20.90
CA TRP A 103 4.60 16.21 20.90
C TRP A 103 5.11 15.46 19.66
N ILE A 104 5.07 16.11 18.49
CA ILE A 104 5.62 15.59 17.23
C ILE A 104 7.15 15.55 17.30
N ALA A 105 7.80 16.62 17.78
CA ALA A 105 9.26 16.70 17.86
C ALA A 105 9.88 15.58 18.73
N GLU A 106 9.19 15.19 19.81
CA GLU A 106 9.60 14.07 20.65
C GLU A 106 9.52 12.69 19.98
N ARG A 107 8.79 12.56 18.87
CA ARG A 107 8.45 11.27 18.24
C ARG A 107 8.98 11.13 16.83
N ALA A 108 9.07 12.22 16.08
CA ALA A 108 9.54 12.23 14.71
C ALA A 108 10.96 11.65 14.61
N GLY A 109 11.15 10.73 13.67
CA GLY A 109 12.41 10.03 13.44
C GLY A 109 12.76 8.96 14.50
N ARG A 110 11.87 8.67 15.47
CA ARG A 110 12.11 7.66 16.51
C ARG A 110 11.38 6.36 16.21
N GLU A 111 11.95 5.25 16.68
CA GLU A 111 11.29 3.95 16.66
C GLU A 111 10.08 3.93 17.60
N GLN A 112 9.01 3.30 17.15
CA GLN A 112 7.79 3.07 17.89
C GLN A 112 7.38 1.61 17.70
N GLN A 113 7.15 0.93 18.81
CA GLN A 113 6.52 -0.39 18.78
C GLN A 113 5.00 -0.20 18.81
N VAL A 114 4.31 -0.83 17.86
CA VAL A 114 2.86 -0.96 17.84
C VAL A 114 2.54 -2.45 17.75
N GLU A 115 1.93 -2.98 18.81
CA GLU A 115 1.71 -4.43 18.96
C GLU A 115 3.03 -5.21 18.78
N THR A 116 3.14 -6.04 17.74
CA THR A 116 4.34 -6.84 17.45
C THR A 116 5.27 -6.21 16.42
N VAL A 117 4.95 -5.00 15.93
CA VAL A 117 5.65 -4.35 14.81
C VAL A 117 6.41 -3.14 15.33
N VAL A 118 7.70 -3.04 14.98
CA VAL A 118 8.54 -1.87 15.27
C VAL A 118 8.77 -1.10 13.97
N GLY A 119 8.58 0.21 13.99
CA GLY A 119 8.82 1.08 12.85
C GLY A 119 9.17 2.50 13.27
N VAL A 120 9.80 3.26 12.37
CA VAL A 120 10.15 4.67 12.62
C VAL A 120 8.97 5.58 12.28
N LEU A 121 8.67 6.54 13.16
CA LEU A 121 7.63 7.54 12.93
C LEU A 121 8.15 8.67 12.03
N ARG A 122 7.71 8.67 10.78
CA ARG A 122 8.15 9.57 9.69
C ARG A 122 7.05 10.50 9.20
N HIS A 123 5.79 10.09 9.30
CA HIS A 123 4.68 10.86 8.75
C HIS A 123 3.66 11.18 9.84
N PHE A 124 3.28 12.45 9.94
CA PHE A 124 2.28 12.95 10.88
C PHE A 124 1.23 13.76 10.15
N LEU A 125 0.00 13.67 10.65
CA LEU A 125 -1.13 14.47 10.23
C LEU A 125 -1.57 15.34 11.40
N VAL A 126 -1.72 16.64 11.13
CA VAL A 126 -2.27 17.63 12.06
C VAL A 126 -3.53 18.25 11.48
N GLU A 127 -4.60 18.27 12.27
CA GLU A 127 -5.92 18.73 11.85
C GLU A 127 -6.59 19.53 12.97
N PRO A 128 -7.52 20.44 12.67
CA PRO A 128 -8.33 21.11 13.70
C PRO A 128 -9.07 20.11 14.59
N PHE A 129 -9.03 20.34 15.90
CA PHE A 129 -9.86 19.63 16.85
C PHE A 129 -11.31 20.07 16.69
N VAL A 130 -12.23 19.11 16.59
CA VAL A 130 -13.67 19.35 16.54
C VAL A 130 -14.23 19.00 17.92
N PRO A 131 -14.62 19.97 18.76
CA PRO A 131 -15.30 19.67 20.03
C PRO A 131 -16.68 19.07 19.74
N HIS A 132 -16.95 17.89 20.28
CA HIS A 132 -18.22 17.20 20.09
C HIS A 132 -18.53 16.26 21.27
N PRO A 133 -19.81 16.06 21.61
CA PRO A 133 -20.24 15.03 22.55
C PRO A 133 -20.02 13.61 21.99
N GLN A 134 -19.74 12.64 22.86
CA GLN A 134 -19.49 11.25 22.44
C GLN A 134 -20.71 10.60 21.73
N ASP A 135 -21.93 10.97 22.10
CA ASP A 135 -23.17 10.49 21.46
C ASP A 135 -23.41 11.08 20.06
N THR A 136 -22.47 11.88 19.55
CA THR A 136 -22.44 12.34 18.16
C THR A 136 -21.42 11.60 17.29
N GLU A 137 -20.71 10.61 17.84
CA GLU A 137 -19.78 9.75 17.10
C GLU A 137 -20.52 8.55 16.49
N TYR A 138 -20.43 8.42 15.17
CA TYR A 138 -20.95 7.30 14.37
C TYR A 138 -19.80 6.55 13.72
N TYR A 139 -20.11 5.40 13.14
CA TYR A 139 -19.19 4.61 12.33
C TYR A 139 -19.80 4.39 10.95
N ILE A 140 -18.97 4.49 9.92
CA ILE A 140 -19.33 4.04 8.57
C ILE A 140 -18.16 3.32 7.90
N ASN A 141 -18.46 2.22 7.21
CA ASN A 141 -17.52 1.54 6.34
C ASN A 141 -18.19 1.14 5.02
N ILE A 142 -17.43 1.25 3.93
CA ILE A 142 -17.77 0.73 2.62
C ILE A 142 -16.65 -0.20 2.19
N ASN A 143 -16.97 -1.45 1.82
CA ASN A 143 -15.98 -2.41 1.35
C ASN A 143 -16.52 -3.27 0.21
N SER A 144 -15.69 -3.50 -0.80
CA SER A 144 -16.08 -4.30 -1.96
C SER A 144 -15.99 -5.79 -1.66
N VAL A 145 -17.00 -6.52 -2.14
CA VAL A 145 -17.05 -7.98 -2.23
C VAL A 145 -17.34 -8.37 -3.67
N ARG A 146 -17.40 -9.67 -3.98
CA ARG A 146 -17.63 -10.14 -5.35
C ARG A 146 -19.01 -9.73 -5.88
N GLU A 147 -20.01 -9.70 -5.01
CA GLU A 147 -21.42 -9.47 -5.34
C GLU A 147 -21.81 -7.98 -5.38
N GLY A 148 -20.93 -7.08 -4.90
CA GLY A 148 -21.20 -5.65 -4.79
C GLY A 148 -20.37 -5.01 -3.69
N ASP A 149 -20.89 -3.94 -3.09
CA ASP A 149 -20.24 -3.22 -2.01
C ASP A 149 -21.11 -3.24 -0.76
N TRP A 150 -20.55 -3.68 0.36
CA TRP A 150 -21.22 -3.56 1.65
C TRP A 150 -21.06 -2.14 2.19
N ILE A 151 -22.15 -1.58 2.70
CA ILE A 151 -22.16 -0.38 3.54
C ILE A 151 -22.52 -0.83 4.96
N LEU A 152 -21.65 -0.56 5.92
CA LEU A 152 -21.84 -0.81 7.34
C LEU A 152 -22.03 0.53 8.05
N PHE A 153 -23.00 0.62 8.95
CA PHE A 153 -23.28 1.84 9.72
C PHE A 153 -23.67 1.53 11.17
N THR A 154 -23.16 2.30 12.14
CA THR A 154 -23.65 2.28 13.53
C THR A 154 -23.55 3.65 14.21
N HIS A 155 -24.40 3.86 15.21
CA HIS A 155 -24.42 5.03 16.09
C HIS A 155 -23.48 4.91 17.31
N GLU A 156 -22.80 3.78 17.45
CA GLU A 156 -21.80 3.54 18.49
C GLU A 156 -20.40 3.73 17.89
N GLY A 157 -20.07 4.93 17.42
CA GLY A 157 -18.75 5.25 16.87
C GLY A 157 -17.64 5.36 17.92
N GLY A 158 -16.43 5.65 17.44
CA GLY A 158 -15.29 6.00 18.29
C GLY A 158 -14.38 4.85 18.69
N VAL A 159 -13.53 5.12 19.67
CA VAL A 159 -12.47 4.19 20.14
C VAL A 159 -13.01 2.92 20.82
N ASP A 160 -14.26 2.97 21.27
CA ASP A 160 -14.94 1.92 22.04
C ASP A 160 -15.98 1.15 21.23
N VAL A 161 -16.03 1.33 19.90
CA VAL A 161 -16.99 0.64 19.03
C VAL A 161 -16.98 -0.88 19.20
N GLY A 162 -15.83 -1.48 19.48
CA GLY A 162 -15.69 -2.92 19.72
C GLY A 162 -15.79 -3.74 18.42
N ASP A 163 -16.57 -4.83 18.45
CA ASP A 163 -16.83 -5.66 17.27
C ASP A 163 -17.92 -5.03 16.41
N VAL A 164 -17.48 -4.22 15.45
CA VAL A 164 -18.34 -3.50 14.52
C VAL A 164 -19.18 -4.47 13.68
N ASP A 165 -18.62 -5.60 13.28
CA ASP A 165 -19.29 -6.53 12.36
C ASP A 165 -20.55 -7.15 12.97
N ALA A 166 -20.59 -7.28 14.30
CA ALA A 166 -21.74 -7.74 15.06
C ALA A 166 -22.76 -6.62 15.37
N LYS A 167 -22.30 -5.36 15.43
CA LYS A 167 -23.12 -4.21 15.86
C LYS A 167 -23.74 -3.41 14.71
N ALA A 168 -23.02 -3.31 13.59
CA ALA A 168 -23.38 -2.44 12.48
C ALA A 168 -24.53 -3.01 11.67
N GLU A 169 -25.46 -2.12 11.31
CA GLU A 169 -26.45 -2.40 10.28
C GLU A 169 -25.73 -2.48 8.92
N LYS A 170 -26.15 -3.42 8.06
CA LYS A 170 -25.46 -3.71 6.79
C LYS A 170 -26.40 -3.62 5.61
N LEU A 171 -25.96 -2.96 4.54
CA LEU A 171 -26.67 -2.85 3.27
C LEU A 171 -25.72 -3.20 2.13
N LEU A 172 -26.08 -4.18 1.29
CA LEU A 172 -25.33 -4.52 0.09
C LEU A 172 -25.83 -3.68 -1.09
N VAL A 173 -24.95 -2.91 -1.71
CA VAL A 173 -25.19 -2.30 -3.02
C VAL A 173 -24.71 -3.29 -4.09
N PRO A 174 -25.60 -3.87 -4.92
CA PRO A 174 -25.18 -4.87 -5.91
C PRO A 174 -24.32 -4.27 -7.03
N VAL A 175 -23.47 -5.11 -7.66
CA VAL A 175 -22.68 -4.72 -8.86
C VAL A 175 -23.58 -4.09 -9.95
N ASN A 176 -24.79 -4.62 -10.14
CA ASN A 176 -25.75 -4.03 -11.06
C ASN A 176 -26.40 -2.79 -10.44
N LEU A 177 -25.83 -1.62 -10.70
CA LEU A 177 -26.31 -0.32 -10.19
C LEU A 177 -27.74 0.05 -10.59
N LYS A 178 -28.38 -0.66 -11.53
CA LYS A 178 -29.84 -0.53 -11.75
C LYS A 178 -30.64 -0.93 -10.49
N GLN A 179 -30.06 -1.78 -9.65
CA GLN A 179 -30.60 -2.24 -8.38
C GLN A 179 -30.09 -1.41 -7.19
N TYR A 180 -29.50 -0.24 -7.43
CA TYR A 180 -29.08 0.67 -6.36
C TYR A 180 -30.27 1.00 -5.44
N PRO A 181 -30.12 0.91 -4.11
CA PRO A 181 -31.23 1.10 -3.16
C PRO A 181 -31.84 2.50 -3.24
N SER A 182 -33.15 2.63 -2.96
CA SER A 182 -33.80 3.93 -2.78
C SER A 182 -33.39 4.60 -1.47
N ASN A 183 -33.67 5.89 -1.33
CA ASN A 183 -33.40 6.64 -0.10
C ASN A 183 -34.10 6.02 1.12
N GLU A 184 -35.31 5.50 0.94
CA GLU A 184 -36.08 4.81 1.97
C GLU A 184 -35.44 3.47 2.34
N GLN A 185 -34.92 2.73 1.36
CA GLN A 185 -34.22 1.47 1.60
C GLN A 185 -32.89 1.69 2.33
N ILE A 186 -32.14 2.75 1.99
CA ILE A 186 -30.92 3.16 2.70
C ILE A 186 -31.26 3.50 4.15
N ALA A 187 -32.27 4.35 4.38
CA ALA A 187 -32.68 4.73 5.74
C ALA A 187 -33.17 3.53 6.57
N ALA A 188 -34.00 2.66 5.98
CA ALA A 188 -34.51 1.47 6.67
C ALA A 188 -33.40 0.46 6.97
N GLY A 189 -32.46 0.29 6.04
CA GLY A 189 -31.37 -0.68 6.15
C GLY A 189 -30.23 -0.26 7.04
N LEU A 190 -29.94 1.04 7.18
CA LEU A 190 -28.75 1.53 7.91
C LEU A 190 -29.08 2.42 9.11
N LEU A 191 -30.23 3.12 9.10
CA LEU A 191 -30.52 4.21 10.04
C LEU A 191 -31.65 3.91 11.03
N SER A 192 -31.99 2.64 11.21
CA SER A 192 -33.11 2.18 12.06
C SER A 192 -33.01 2.65 13.52
N LYS A 193 -31.78 2.79 14.04
CA LYS A 193 -31.46 3.22 15.41
C LYS A 193 -31.18 4.73 15.52
N ILE A 194 -31.34 5.49 14.44
CA ILE A 194 -30.96 6.91 14.35
C ILE A 194 -32.20 7.80 14.43
N PRO A 195 -32.14 8.95 15.11
CA PRO A 195 -33.26 9.90 15.13
C PRO A 195 -33.69 10.31 13.71
N LYS A 196 -35.00 10.26 13.42
CA LYS A 196 -35.56 10.56 12.08
C LYS A 196 -35.17 11.94 11.54
N GLY A 197 -34.99 12.92 12.42
CA GLY A 197 -34.55 14.27 12.04
C GLY A 197 -33.18 14.32 11.34
N LEU A 198 -32.34 13.30 11.55
CA LEU A 198 -31.01 13.19 10.93
C LEU A 198 -31.00 12.35 9.65
N HIS A 199 -32.09 11.66 9.33
CA HIS A 199 -32.11 10.68 8.23
C HIS A 199 -31.79 11.33 6.88
N ASN A 200 -32.37 12.49 6.58
CA ASN A 200 -32.13 13.15 5.29
C ASN A 200 -30.65 13.53 5.09
N VAL A 201 -29.99 14.04 6.13
CA VAL A 201 -28.58 14.41 6.10
C VAL A 201 -27.69 13.19 5.96
N LEU A 202 -27.98 12.11 6.71
CA LEU A 202 -27.20 10.89 6.66
C LEU A 202 -27.39 10.13 5.35
N VAL A 203 -28.61 10.05 4.81
CA VAL A 203 -28.86 9.45 3.50
C VAL A 203 -28.16 10.25 2.40
N ASP A 204 -28.19 11.58 2.44
CA ASP A 204 -27.43 12.42 1.50
C ASP A 204 -25.92 12.14 1.60
N PHE A 205 -25.37 12.14 2.81
CA PHE A 205 -23.96 11.88 3.05
C PHE A 205 -23.54 10.49 2.58
N ILE A 206 -24.29 9.43 2.94
CA ILE A 206 -24.03 8.04 2.52
C ILE A 206 -24.07 7.92 1.00
N THR A 207 -25.06 8.55 0.35
CA THR A 207 -25.20 8.53 -1.11
C THR A 207 -24.01 9.19 -1.81
N ARG A 208 -23.57 10.36 -1.32
CA ARG A 208 -22.40 11.07 -1.86
C ARG A 208 -21.10 10.33 -1.56
N LEU A 209 -20.97 9.77 -0.36
CA LEU A 209 -19.81 8.97 0.03
C LEU A 209 -19.67 7.75 -0.88
N TYR A 210 -20.77 7.04 -1.15
CA TYR A 210 -20.77 5.93 -2.10
C TYR A 210 -20.46 6.37 -3.53
N ALA A 211 -20.95 7.55 -3.95
CA ALA A 211 -20.57 8.11 -5.26
C ALA A 211 -19.06 8.35 -5.37
N VAL A 212 -18.42 8.90 -4.34
CA VAL A 212 -16.94 9.05 -4.30
C VAL A 212 -16.25 7.69 -4.29
N TYR A 213 -16.75 6.74 -3.49
CA TYR A 213 -16.22 5.39 -3.40
C TYR A 213 -16.10 4.73 -4.79
N VAL A 214 -17.17 4.79 -5.58
CA VAL A 214 -17.21 4.24 -6.94
C VAL A 214 -16.40 5.11 -7.92
N ASP A 215 -16.61 6.42 -7.93
CA ASP A 215 -16.02 7.33 -8.93
C ASP A 215 -14.49 7.43 -8.83
N CYS A 216 -13.96 7.22 -7.62
CA CYS A 216 -12.53 7.22 -7.32
C CYS A 216 -11.96 5.80 -7.12
N GLN A 217 -12.70 4.74 -7.41
CA GLN A 217 -12.21 3.35 -7.36
C GLN A 217 -11.61 2.95 -5.99
N PHE A 218 -12.31 3.31 -4.92
CA PHE A 218 -12.04 2.76 -3.59
C PHE A 218 -12.47 1.29 -3.55
N THR A 219 -11.75 0.50 -2.75
CA THR A 219 -12.06 -0.91 -2.45
C THR A 219 -12.31 -1.15 -0.97
N TYR A 220 -11.94 -0.17 -0.14
CA TYR A 220 -12.21 -0.09 1.28
C TYR A 220 -12.19 1.39 1.69
N LEU A 221 -13.18 1.83 2.45
CA LEU A 221 -13.24 3.16 3.04
C LEU A 221 -13.92 3.04 4.39
N GLU A 222 -13.24 3.41 5.47
CA GLU A 222 -13.74 3.39 6.84
C GLU A 222 -13.55 4.77 7.46
N ILE A 223 -14.59 5.30 8.09
CA ILE A 223 -14.55 6.55 8.85
C ILE A 223 -14.97 6.24 10.28
N ASN A 224 -14.04 6.40 11.23
CA ASN A 224 -14.31 6.13 12.65
C ASN A 224 -13.48 7.00 13.62
N PRO A 225 -14.06 8.05 14.23
CA PRO A 225 -15.48 8.39 14.21
C PRO A 225 -15.89 9.26 13.01
N LEU A 226 -17.10 9.02 12.53
CA LEU A 226 -17.90 9.97 11.75
C LEU A 226 -18.72 10.82 12.73
N VAL A 227 -18.35 12.08 12.90
CA VAL A 227 -19.03 12.98 13.85
C VAL A 227 -20.18 13.70 13.16
N VAL A 228 -21.39 13.61 13.72
CA VAL A 228 -22.62 14.19 13.18
C VAL A 228 -23.25 15.08 14.25
N ILE A 229 -23.05 16.40 14.12
CA ILE A 229 -23.49 17.38 15.12
C ILE A 229 -24.82 17.99 14.65
N PRO A 230 -25.95 17.69 15.32
CA PRO A 230 -27.25 18.24 14.95
C PRO A 230 -27.31 19.75 15.10
N ASP A 231 -28.11 20.42 14.27
CA ASP A 231 -28.51 21.80 14.50
C ASP A 231 -29.44 21.92 15.73
N ALA A 232 -29.70 23.16 16.18
CA ALA A 232 -30.54 23.40 17.35
C ALA A 232 -31.96 22.82 17.20
N SER A 233 -32.49 22.75 15.97
CA SER A 233 -33.80 22.19 15.63
C SER A 233 -33.79 20.67 15.44
N LYS A 234 -32.62 20.01 15.47
CA LYS A 234 -32.42 18.58 15.19
C LYS A 234 -33.03 18.12 13.87
N SER A 235 -33.07 19.03 12.90
CA SER A 235 -33.61 18.84 11.54
C SER A 235 -32.52 18.72 10.48
N SER A 236 -31.30 19.11 10.84
CA SER A 236 -30.10 19.01 10.02
C SER A 236 -28.90 18.71 10.91
N ALA A 237 -27.73 18.48 10.32
CA ALA A 237 -26.48 18.27 11.03
C ALA A 237 -25.27 18.66 10.19
N THR A 238 -24.17 19.01 10.86
CA THR A 238 -22.85 19.07 10.23
C THR A 238 -22.14 17.74 10.39
N VAL A 239 -21.48 17.27 9.32
CA VAL A 239 -20.80 15.98 9.28
C VAL A 239 -19.29 16.20 9.18
N HIS A 240 -18.53 15.55 10.07
CA HIS A 240 -17.08 15.62 10.14
C HIS A 240 -16.49 14.21 10.15
N PHE A 241 -15.58 13.89 9.24
CA PHE A 241 -14.88 12.60 9.18
C PHE A 241 -13.52 12.71 9.88
N LEU A 242 -13.46 12.37 11.17
CA LEU A 242 -12.28 12.65 12.01
C LEU A 242 -11.15 11.64 11.83
N ASP A 243 -11.49 10.41 11.48
CA ASP A 243 -10.53 9.39 11.06
C ASP A 243 -10.94 8.81 9.71
N LEU A 244 -9.97 8.42 8.89
CA LEU A 244 -10.22 7.74 7.63
C LEU A 244 -9.14 6.69 7.36
N ALA A 245 -9.57 5.45 7.16
CA ALA A 245 -8.73 4.37 6.66
C ALA A 245 -9.28 3.91 5.30
N ALA A 246 -8.44 3.92 4.26
CA ALA A 246 -8.90 3.63 2.92
C ALA A 246 -7.91 2.83 2.08
N LYS A 247 -8.45 2.14 1.06
CA LYS A 247 -7.70 1.48 -0.01
C LYS A 247 -8.29 1.82 -1.36
N LEU A 248 -7.42 2.08 -2.34
CA LEU A 248 -7.78 2.27 -3.75
C LEU A 248 -7.41 1.02 -4.55
N ASP A 249 -8.12 0.75 -5.64
CA ASP A 249 -7.61 -0.20 -6.64
C ASP A 249 -6.50 0.46 -7.45
N GLN A 250 -5.24 0.11 -7.15
CA GLN A 250 -4.09 0.62 -7.89
C GLN A 250 -4.19 0.34 -9.39
N THR A 251 -4.87 -0.75 -9.80
CA THR A 251 -5.00 -1.07 -11.23
C THR A 251 -5.88 -0.09 -12.01
N ALA A 252 -6.66 0.75 -11.32
CA ALA A 252 -7.46 1.81 -11.92
C ALA A 252 -6.70 3.14 -12.10
N GLU A 253 -5.39 3.19 -11.83
CA GLU A 253 -4.59 4.43 -11.94
C GLU A 253 -4.65 5.07 -13.34
N PHE A 254 -4.72 4.27 -14.40
CA PHE A 254 -4.85 4.78 -15.77
C PHE A 254 -6.18 5.52 -16.02
N GLU A 255 -7.21 5.23 -15.23
CA GLU A 255 -8.55 5.83 -15.34
C GLU A 255 -8.76 6.94 -14.29
N CYS A 256 -8.34 6.71 -13.05
CA CYS A 256 -8.63 7.56 -11.90
C CYS A 256 -7.42 8.33 -11.38
N GLY A 257 -6.20 8.09 -11.88
CA GLY A 257 -4.98 8.74 -11.40
C GLY A 257 -5.06 10.27 -11.43
N THR A 258 -5.65 10.85 -12.47
CA THR A 258 -5.88 12.30 -12.56
C THR A 258 -6.90 12.81 -11.54
N LYS A 259 -7.94 12.04 -11.22
CA LYS A 259 -8.92 12.40 -10.18
C LYS A 259 -8.30 12.36 -8.79
N TRP A 260 -7.48 11.35 -8.50
CA TRP A 260 -6.76 11.23 -7.24
C TRP A 260 -5.75 12.35 -7.06
N ALA A 261 -5.02 12.68 -8.12
CA ALA A 261 -4.04 13.74 -8.11
C ALA A 261 -4.71 15.12 -7.94
N ALA A 262 -5.81 15.39 -8.66
CA ALA A 262 -6.46 16.72 -8.65
C ALA A 262 -6.94 17.12 -7.26
N ALA A 263 -7.48 16.15 -6.50
CA ALA A 263 -7.92 16.34 -5.13
C ALA A 263 -6.77 16.68 -4.15
N ARG A 264 -5.52 16.40 -4.55
CA ARG A 264 -4.30 16.64 -3.77
C ARG A 264 -3.43 17.74 -4.36
N SER A 265 -3.93 18.48 -5.36
CA SER A 265 -3.25 19.67 -5.87
C SER A 265 -3.12 20.73 -4.75
N PRO A 266 -2.07 21.59 -4.79
CA PRO A 266 -1.93 22.68 -3.82
C PRO A 266 -3.20 23.54 -3.70
N ALA A 267 -3.85 23.84 -4.82
CA ALA A 267 -5.11 24.60 -4.85
C ALA A 267 -6.26 23.87 -4.13
N ALA A 268 -6.43 22.56 -4.35
CA ALA A 268 -7.44 21.75 -3.68
C ALA A 268 -7.21 21.64 -2.16
N LEU A 269 -5.95 21.72 -1.73
CA LEU A 269 -5.53 21.71 -0.33
C LEU A 269 -5.43 23.11 0.30
N GLY A 270 -5.73 24.17 -0.46
CA GLY A 270 -5.69 25.55 0.04
C GLY A 270 -4.27 26.07 0.31
N LEU A 271 -3.28 25.49 -0.37
CA LEU A 271 -1.87 25.85 -0.29
C LEU A 271 -1.48 26.82 -1.40
N ALA A 272 -0.51 27.69 -1.12
CA ALA A 272 0.07 28.56 -2.15
C ALA A 272 0.79 27.71 -3.21
N ALA A 273 0.66 28.09 -4.48
CA ALA A 273 1.36 27.42 -5.57
C ALA A 273 2.88 27.63 -5.42
N THR A 274 3.63 26.57 -5.11
CA THR A 274 5.10 26.59 -5.11
C THR A 274 5.64 26.30 -6.51
N ALA A 275 6.58 27.11 -6.99
CA ALA A 275 7.18 27.00 -8.33
C ALA A 275 8.12 25.80 -8.53
N ALA A 276 8.10 24.79 -7.65
CA ALA A 276 9.07 23.70 -7.63
C ALA A 276 8.42 22.33 -7.92
N ALA A 277 9.16 21.54 -8.70
CA ALA A 277 8.84 20.23 -9.28
C ALA A 277 7.87 20.25 -10.47
N LYS A 278 8.06 19.30 -11.40
CA LYS A 278 7.28 19.07 -12.63
C LYS A 278 5.82 18.65 -12.32
N VAL A 279 5.11 19.43 -11.52
CA VAL A 279 3.68 19.30 -11.30
C VAL A 279 3.04 20.12 -12.42
N THR A 280 2.44 19.47 -13.41
CA THR A 280 1.45 20.16 -14.23
C THR A 280 0.37 20.64 -13.28
N ILE A 281 0.28 21.97 -13.10
CA ILE A 281 -0.51 22.68 -12.09
C ILE A 281 -1.97 22.20 -12.04
N ASP A 282 -2.48 21.65 -13.14
CA ASP A 282 -3.84 21.18 -13.29
C ASP A 282 -4.13 19.77 -12.73
N ALA A 283 -3.11 18.98 -12.38
CA ALA A 283 -3.30 17.59 -11.98
C ALA A 283 -2.92 17.28 -10.53
N GLY A 284 -2.04 18.02 -9.84
CA GLY A 284 -1.54 17.62 -8.51
C GLY A 284 -0.56 16.42 -8.55
N PRO A 285 -0.04 15.95 -7.40
CA PRO A 285 0.94 14.86 -7.36
C PRO A 285 0.30 13.48 -7.67
N PRO A 286 1.04 12.55 -8.31
CA PRO A 286 0.58 11.17 -8.52
C PRO A 286 0.39 10.42 -7.19
N MET A 287 -0.53 9.45 -7.15
CA MET A 287 -0.86 8.71 -5.92
C MET A 287 0.33 7.93 -5.40
N GLU A 288 0.60 8.05 -4.11
CA GLU A 288 1.61 7.25 -3.42
C GLU A 288 0.93 6.17 -2.59
N PHE A 289 1.46 4.96 -2.64
CA PHE A 289 0.94 3.81 -1.90
C PHE A 289 1.95 3.40 -0.81
N PRO A 290 1.76 3.85 0.44
CA PRO A 290 2.72 3.58 1.50
C PRO A 290 2.86 2.09 1.83
N ALA A 291 4.06 1.72 2.26
CA ALA A 291 4.28 0.41 2.86
C ALA A 291 3.54 0.32 4.22
N PRO A 292 3.18 -0.90 4.67
CA PRO A 292 2.69 -1.10 6.02
C PRO A 292 3.69 -0.57 7.07
N PHE A 293 3.18 -0.09 8.20
CA PHE A 293 4.03 0.31 9.33
C PHE A 293 5.05 -0.79 9.67
N GLY A 294 6.27 -0.38 10.03
CA GLY A 294 7.38 -1.30 10.30
C GLY A 294 8.21 -1.70 9.08
N ARG A 295 7.82 -1.27 7.88
CA ARG A 295 8.67 -1.35 6.68
C ARG A 295 8.79 0.00 6.02
N GLU A 296 10.01 0.33 5.62
CA GLU A 296 10.29 1.40 4.67
C GLU A 296 10.61 0.76 3.33
N MET A 297 10.05 1.30 2.23
CA MET A 297 10.48 0.87 0.90
C MET A 297 11.92 1.33 0.67
N SER A 298 12.80 0.36 0.44
CA SER A 298 14.14 0.59 -0.06
C SER A 298 14.11 1.29 -1.42
N LYS A 299 15.24 1.93 -1.79
CA LYS A 299 15.40 2.56 -3.11
C LYS A 299 15.20 1.55 -4.23
N GLU A 300 15.62 0.31 -3.98
CA GLU A 300 15.53 -0.82 -4.88
C GLU A 300 14.09 -1.32 -5.05
N GLU A 301 13.30 -1.43 -3.98
CA GLU A 301 11.86 -1.76 -4.08
C GLU A 301 11.09 -0.69 -4.86
N ARG A 302 11.40 0.60 -4.65
CA ARG A 302 10.83 1.70 -5.45
C ARG A 302 11.21 1.59 -6.92
N TYR A 303 12.49 1.34 -7.22
CA TYR A 303 12.96 1.17 -8.61
C TYR A 303 12.23 0.03 -9.34
N ILE A 304 12.02 -1.11 -8.68
CA ILE A 304 11.26 -2.22 -9.25
C ILE A 304 9.78 -1.86 -9.43
N SER A 305 9.17 -1.20 -8.44
CA SER A 305 7.78 -0.71 -8.53
C SER A 305 7.58 0.26 -9.70
N ASP A 306 8.53 1.17 -9.93
CA ASP A 306 8.49 2.13 -11.04
C ASP A 306 8.65 1.44 -12.40
N MET A 307 9.43 0.36 -12.46
CA MET A 307 9.59 -0.44 -13.67
C MET A 307 8.33 -1.25 -13.98
N ASP A 308 7.69 -1.83 -12.96
CA ASP A 308 6.41 -2.56 -13.03
C ASP A 308 5.27 -1.67 -13.55
N ALA A 309 5.17 -0.43 -13.05
CA ALA A 309 4.15 0.53 -13.48
C ALA A 309 4.26 0.93 -14.97
N LYS A 310 5.41 0.68 -15.62
CA LYS A 310 5.70 1.07 -17.00
C LYS A 310 5.65 -0.11 -17.98
N THR A 311 5.09 -1.25 -17.57
CA THR A 311 5.06 -2.45 -18.41
C THR A 311 3.79 -3.28 -18.24
N GLY A 312 3.44 -4.07 -19.26
CA GLY A 312 2.41 -5.10 -19.17
C GLY A 312 2.88 -6.41 -18.52
N ALA A 313 4.19 -6.55 -18.27
CA ALA A 313 4.73 -7.60 -17.43
C ALA A 313 4.43 -7.31 -15.95
N SER A 314 4.68 -8.27 -15.05
CA SER A 314 4.66 -8.01 -13.60
C SER A 314 6.04 -8.21 -13.00
N LEU A 315 6.47 -7.26 -12.18
CA LEU A 315 7.77 -7.20 -11.53
C LEU A 315 7.56 -6.77 -10.08
N LYS A 316 7.70 -7.69 -9.12
CA LYS A 316 7.50 -7.40 -7.69
C LYS A 316 8.76 -7.71 -6.91
N LEU A 317 9.12 -6.83 -5.99
CA LEU A 317 10.21 -7.06 -5.04
C LEU A 317 9.79 -6.56 -3.65
N THR A 318 10.12 -7.35 -2.65
CA THR A 318 10.02 -7.01 -1.23
C THR A 318 11.23 -7.57 -0.53
N VAL A 319 11.98 -6.70 0.16
CA VAL A 319 13.11 -7.12 1.00
C VAL A 319 12.56 -7.44 2.39
N LEU A 320 12.78 -8.67 2.84
CA LEU A 320 12.33 -9.19 4.14
C LEU A 320 13.46 -9.13 5.17
N ASN A 321 14.64 -9.62 4.79
CA ASN A 321 15.84 -9.59 5.61
C ASN A 321 17.05 -9.32 4.70
N ALA A 322 17.52 -8.07 4.67
CA ALA A 322 18.65 -7.69 3.81
C ALA A 322 19.94 -8.49 4.12
N ASN A 323 20.07 -9.06 5.33
CA ASN A 323 21.21 -9.89 5.74
C ASN A 323 20.96 -11.40 5.59
N GLY A 324 19.78 -11.82 5.11
CA GLY A 324 19.44 -13.21 4.87
C GLY A 324 20.33 -13.85 3.79
N ARG A 325 20.67 -15.13 3.95
CA ARG A 325 21.51 -15.84 2.97
C ARG A 325 20.74 -16.43 1.79
N ILE A 326 19.41 -16.50 1.86
CA ILE A 326 18.57 -17.16 0.85
C ILE A 326 17.85 -16.12 0.02
N TRP A 327 18.17 -16.07 -1.26
CA TRP A 327 17.61 -15.14 -2.23
C TRP A 327 16.84 -15.88 -3.31
N THR A 328 15.79 -15.23 -3.81
CA THR A 328 14.90 -15.80 -4.83
C THR A 328 14.77 -14.88 -6.02
N LEU A 329 14.90 -15.46 -7.21
CA LEU A 329 14.60 -14.87 -8.52
C LEU A 329 13.65 -15.83 -9.23
N VAL A 330 12.37 -15.77 -8.83
CA VAL A 330 11.37 -16.76 -9.26
C VAL A 330 10.39 -16.12 -10.23
N ALA A 331 10.15 -16.76 -11.37
CA ALA A 331 9.16 -16.26 -12.31
C ALA A 331 7.77 -16.87 -12.12
N GLY A 332 6.77 -15.99 -12.05
CA GLY A 332 5.36 -16.31 -11.81
C GLY A 332 4.96 -16.19 -10.33
N GLY A 333 3.97 -15.35 -10.05
CA GLY A 333 3.47 -15.13 -8.68
C GLY A 333 3.01 -16.38 -7.93
N GLY A 334 2.38 -17.35 -8.59
CA GLY A 334 2.04 -18.62 -7.94
C GLY A 334 3.28 -19.44 -7.57
N ALA A 335 4.31 -19.41 -8.42
CA ALA A 335 5.54 -20.15 -8.16
C ALA A 335 6.39 -19.48 -7.07
N SER A 336 6.46 -18.15 -7.02
CA SER A 336 7.21 -17.45 -5.97
C SER A 336 6.66 -17.76 -4.57
N VAL A 337 5.33 -17.87 -4.41
CA VAL A 337 4.71 -18.33 -3.15
C VAL A 337 5.14 -19.76 -2.82
N VAL A 338 5.04 -20.69 -3.78
CA VAL A 338 5.45 -22.10 -3.56
C VAL A 338 6.92 -22.24 -3.18
N TYR A 339 7.81 -21.41 -3.71
CA TYR A 339 9.21 -21.37 -3.31
C TYR A 339 9.38 -20.83 -1.88
N ALA A 340 8.70 -19.74 -1.52
CA ALA A 340 8.73 -19.19 -0.17
C ALA A 340 8.21 -20.21 0.86
N ASP A 341 7.10 -20.90 0.57
CA ASP A 341 6.53 -21.95 1.42
C ASP A 341 7.48 -23.14 1.58
N ALA A 342 8.17 -23.54 0.51
CA ALA A 342 9.16 -24.62 0.58
C ALA A 342 10.36 -24.24 1.45
N ILE A 343 10.84 -22.99 1.37
CA ILE A 343 11.94 -22.47 2.21
C ILE A 343 11.50 -22.38 3.67
N ALA A 344 10.28 -21.91 3.93
CA ALA A 344 9.69 -21.87 5.26
C ALA A 344 9.51 -23.27 5.85
N SER A 345 8.99 -24.22 5.06
CA SER A 345 8.82 -25.63 5.45
C SER A 345 10.13 -26.33 5.72
N ALA A 346 11.22 -25.90 5.08
CA ALA A 346 12.58 -26.36 5.37
C ALA A 346 13.18 -25.73 6.64
N GLY A 347 12.46 -24.83 7.34
CA GLY A 347 12.90 -24.21 8.58
C GLY A 347 13.77 -22.95 8.41
N HIS A 348 13.82 -22.37 7.21
CA HIS A 348 14.75 -21.27 6.88
C HIS A 348 14.07 -19.92 6.64
N VAL A 349 12.87 -19.71 7.20
CA VAL A 349 12.11 -18.45 7.01
C VAL A 349 12.87 -17.20 7.46
N SER A 350 13.65 -17.29 8.55
CA SER A 350 14.46 -16.18 9.07
C SER A 350 15.63 -15.80 8.15
N GLU A 351 16.04 -16.71 7.26
CA GLU A 351 17.13 -16.51 6.30
C GLU A 351 16.63 -16.11 4.90
N LEU A 352 15.30 -16.10 4.68
CA LEU A 352 14.71 -15.65 3.43
C LEU A 352 14.85 -14.13 3.30
N ALA A 353 15.67 -13.70 2.35
CA ALA A 353 16.06 -12.31 2.22
C ALA A 353 15.04 -11.47 1.46
N ASN A 354 14.41 -12.03 0.43
CA ASN A 354 13.44 -11.33 -0.40
C ASN A 354 12.25 -12.22 -0.78
N TYR A 355 11.12 -11.57 -0.99
CA TYR A 355 9.97 -12.11 -1.69
C TYR A 355 9.71 -11.27 -2.94
N GLY A 356 9.60 -11.92 -4.09
CA GLY A 356 9.40 -11.22 -5.35
C GLY A 356 9.12 -12.17 -6.49
N GLU A 357 8.69 -11.61 -7.61
CA GLU A 357 8.48 -12.35 -8.83
C GLU A 357 8.67 -11.49 -10.08
N TYR A 358 8.91 -12.16 -11.20
CA TYR A 358 8.77 -11.58 -12.53
C TYR A 358 7.87 -12.47 -13.40
N SER A 359 6.86 -11.90 -14.07
CA SER A 359 5.92 -12.65 -14.90
C SER A 359 5.31 -11.78 -16.00
N GLY A 360 4.38 -12.33 -16.79
CA GLY A 360 3.76 -11.58 -17.89
C GLY A 360 4.69 -11.34 -19.09
N ALA A 361 5.68 -12.22 -19.30
CA ALA A 361 6.65 -12.14 -20.40
C ALA A 361 7.47 -10.82 -20.43
N PRO A 362 8.26 -10.53 -19.39
CA PRO A 362 9.13 -9.36 -19.40
C PRO A 362 10.20 -9.48 -20.49
N THR A 363 10.66 -8.32 -20.96
CA THR A 363 11.76 -8.20 -21.92
C THR A 363 13.10 -8.62 -21.30
N GLU A 364 14.12 -8.84 -22.14
CA GLU A 364 15.49 -9.08 -21.68
C GLU A 364 15.99 -7.96 -20.76
N THR A 365 15.79 -6.70 -21.14
CA THR A 365 16.26 -5.53 -20.37
C THR A 365 15.56 -5.43 -19.02
N GLN A 366 14.25 -5.70 -18.96
CA GLN A 366 13.53 -5.71 -17.68
C GLN A 366 14.00 -6.83 -16.77
N THR A 367 14.20 -8.03 -17.34
CA THR A 367 14.71 -9.17 -16.58
C THR A 367 16.13 -8.92 -16.08
N TYR A 368 16.98 -8.30 -16.90
CA TYR A 368 18.32 -7.87 -16.52
C TYR A 368 18.29 -6.86 -15.36
N ASN A 369 17.49 -5.78 -15.47
CA ASN A 369 17.41 -4.76 -14.43
C ASN A 369 16.89 -5.36 -13.12
N TYR A 370 15.86 -6.21 -13.19
CA TYR A 370 15.33 -6.93 -12.03
C TYR A 370 16.39 -7.84 -11.38
N ALA A 371 17.06 -8.68 -12.19
CA ALA A 371 18.09 -9.59 -11.72
C ALA A 371 19.27 -8.84 -11.09
N ARG A 372 19.74 -7.77 -11.75
CA ARG A 372 20.81 -6.92 -11.27
C ARG A 372 20.46 -6.29 -9.91
N THR A 373 19.24 -5.79 -9.74
CA THR A 373 18.80 -5.23 -8.45
C THR A 373 18.82 -6.27 -7.33
N VAL A 374 18.32 -7.49 -7.59
CA VAL A 374 18.34 -8.59 -6.60
C VAL A 374 19.78 -9.01 -6.26
N LEU A 375 20.64 -9.15 -7.27
CA LEU A 375 22.05 -9.52 -7.08
C LEU A 375 22.82 -8.45 -6.30
N ASP A 376 22.63 -7.16 -6.62
CA ASP A 376 23.26 -6.06 -5.91
C ASP A 376 22.85 -6.05 -4.42
N LEU A 377 21.55 -6.15 -4.12
CA LEU A 377 21.07 -6.27 -2.74
C LEU A 377 21.67 -7.49 -2.02
N MET A 378 21.70 -8.65 -2.68
CA MET A 378 22.28 -9.87 -2.14
C MET A 378 23.76 -9.68 -1.79
N LEU A 379 24.52 -9.02 -2.65
CA LEU A 379 25.98 -8.92 -2.52
C LEU A 379 26.44 -7.79 -1.58
N ARG A 380 25.55 -6.87 -1.17
CA ARG A 380 25.84 -5.91 -0.09
C ARG A 380 25.89 -6.56 1.30
N ALA A 381 25.17 -7.67 1.50
CA ALA A 381 25.14 -8.36 2.79
C ALA A 381 26.49 -9.00 3.13
N PRO A 382 26.90 -9.07 4.42
CA PRO A 382 28.21 -9.61 4.81
C PRO A 382 28.54 -11.00 4.24
N LEU A 383 29.83 -11.31 4.17
CA LEU A 383 30.31 -12.66 3.90
C LEU A 383 29.86 -13.62 5.01
N ARG A 384 29.44 -14.82 4.63
CA ARG A 384 28.91 -15.86 5.53
C ARG A 384 29.78 -17.12 5.41
N PRO A 385 30.20 -17.77 6.50
CA PRO A 385 30.96 -19.02 6.44
C PRO A 385 30.28 -20.11 5.59
N GLU A 386 28.96 -20.23 5.74
CA GLU A 386 28.06 -21.14 5.02
C GLU A 386 27.67 -20.68 3.61
N GLY A 387 28.19 -19.55 3.13
CA GLY A 387 27.86 -18.98 1.82
C GLY A 387 26.40 -18.51 1.70
N LYS A 388 25.98 -18.20 0.47
CA LYS A 388 24.62 -17.76 0.13
C LYS A 388 23.96 -18.74 -0.84
N VAL A 389 22.63 -18.69 -0.96
CA VAL A 389 21.86 -19.51 -1.89
C VAL A 389 20.96 -18.60 -2.72
N LEU A 390 21.04 -18.73 -4.05
CA LEU A 390 20.17 -18.05 -5.00
C LEU A 390 19.33 -19.06 -5.77
N PHE A 391 18.01 -18.99 -5.60
CA PHE A 391 17.07 -19.79 -6.39
C PHE A 391 16.61 -19.02 -7.63
N ILE A 392 16.95 -19.52 -8.82
CA ILE A 392 16.46 -19.00 -10.10
C ILE A 392 15.39 -19.96 -10.62
N GLY A 393 14.13 -19.69 -10.27
CA GLY A 393 13.10 -20.70 -10.25
C GLY A 393 11.84 -20.41 -11.05
N GLY A 394 10.95 -21.40 -11.05
CA GLY A 394 9.51 -21.22 -11.11
C GLY A 394 8.76 -22.23 -11.97
N GLY A 395 7.48 -21.94 -12.19
CA GLY A 395 6.55 -22.85 -12.88
C GLY A 395 6.88 -23.06 -14.36
N ILE A 396 6.15 -23.98 -15.00
CA ILE A 396 6.20 -24.14 -16.46
C ILE A 396 5.48 -22.93 -17.07
N ALA A 397 6.23 -22.06 -17.75
CA ALA A 397 5.64 -20.86 -18.33
C ALA A 397 4.76 -21.19 -19.54
N ASN A 398 3.61 -20.52 -19.66
CA ASN A 398 2.70 -20.70 -20.80
C ASN A 398 3.19 -19.93 -22.05
N PHE A 399 3.62 -18.67 -21.87
CA PHE A 399 3.94 -17.76 -22.98
C PHE A 399 5.24 -16.95 -22.77
N THR A 400 5.82 -16.95 -21.57
CA THR A 400 7.10 -16.28 -21.33
C THR A 400 8.23 -17.04 -22.02
N ASN A 401 8.99 -16.36 -22.87
CA ASN A 401 10.16 -16.92 -23.54
C ASN A 401 11.33 -17.05 -22.56
N VAL A 402 11.64 -18.28 -22.15
CA VAL A 402 12.66 -18.58 -21.15
C VAL A 402 14.04 -18.15 -21.63
N ALA A 403 14.38 -18.40 -22.90
CA ALA A 403 15.66 -17.99 -23.47
C ALA A 403 15.88 -16.47 -23.38
N THR A 404 14.86 -15.67 -23.69
CA THR A 404 14.93 -14.19 -23.58
C THR A 404 15.12 -13.74 -22.14
N THR A 405 14.34 -14.27 -21.20
CA THR A 405 14.48 -13.90 -19.78
C THR A 405 15.84 -14.32 -19.23
N PHE A 406 16.33 -15.51 -19.57
CA PHE A 406 17.63 -16.00 -19.12
C PHE A 406 18.78 -15.22 -19.74
N LYS A 407 18.68 -14.68 -20.96
CA LYS A 407 19.67 -13.72 -21.48
C LYS A 407 19.85 -12.52 -20.55
N GLY A 408 18.76 -11.97 -20.01
CA GLY A 408 18.80 -10.87 -19.05
C GLY A 408 19.48 -11.26 -17.73
N VAL A 409 19.13 -12.44 -17.18
CA VAL A 409 19.75 -12.99 -15.96
C VAL A 409 21.25 -13.25 -16.16
N ILE A 410 21.62 -13.90 -17.26
CA ILE A 410 23.01 -14.20 -17.63
C ILE A 410 23.83 -12.92 -17.71
N ARG A 411 23.28 -11.87 -18.33
CA ARG A 411 23.94 -10.56 -18.43
C ARG A 411 24.21 -9.95 -17.06
N ALA A 412 23.27 -10.08 -16.11
CA ALA A 412 23.46 -9.61 -14.74
C ALA A 412 24.48 -10.45 -13.97
N LEU A 413 24.47 -11.79 -14.11
CA LEU A 413 25.44 -12.69 -13.46
C LEU A 413 26.88 -12.38 -13.90
N ARG A 414 27.10 -12.08 -15.19
CA ARG A 414 28.42 -11.72 -15.73
C ARG A 414 29.04 -10.50 -15.06
N GLU A 415 28.22 -9.53 -14.65
CA GLU A 415 28.70 -8.29 -14.01
C GLU A 415 29.22 -8.52 -12.58
N VAL A 416 28.72 -9.55 -11.89
CA VAL A 416 28.96 -9.76 -10.46
C VAL A 416 29.59 -11.11 -10.13
N ALA A 417 29.97 -11.90 -11.14
CA ALA A 417 30.50 -13.27 -10.97
C ALA A 417 31.65 -13.39 -9.95
N PRO A 418 32.70 -12.54 -9.99
CA PRO A 418 33.79 -12.63 -9.01
C PRO A 418 33.29 -12.48 -7.56
N VAL A 419 32.34 -11.58 -7.34
CA VAL A 419 31.75 -11.32 -6.02
C VAL A 419 30.84 -12.49 -5.60
N LEU A 420 30.11 -13.11 -6.53
CA LEU A 420 29.33 -14.32 -6.24
C LEU A 420 30.20 -15.47 -5.73
N VAL A 421 31.37 -15.67 -6.34
CA VAL A 421 32.37 -16.66 -5.94
C VAL A 421 32.94 -16.34 -4.55
N GLU A 422 33.30 -15.08 -4.30
CA GLU A 422 33.77 -14.62 -2.99
C GLU A 422 32.73 -14.90 -1.88
N HIS A 423 31.45 -14.65 -2.18
CA HIS A 423 30.33 -14.95 -1.30
C HIS A 423 29.98 -16.44 -1.16
N LYS A 424 30.69 -17.35 -1.85
CA LYS A 424 30.39 -18.79 -1.91
C LYS A 424 28.91 -19.03 -2.25
N THR A 425 28.42 -18.34 -3.28
CA THR A 425 27.00 -18.37 -3.64
C THR A 425 26.69 -19.64 -4.43
N GLN A 426 25.79 -20.46 -3.90
CA GLN A 426 25.20 -21.59 -4.62
C GLN A 426 23.99 -21.12 -5.43
N ILE A 427 23.96 -21.41 -6.72
CA ILE A 427 22.89 -21.02 -7.64
C ILE A 427 22.11 -22.25 -8.06
N TRP A 428 20.83 -22.29 -7.74
CA TRP A 428 19.95 -23.41 -8.05
C TRP A 428 18.90 -22.98 -9.06
N VAL A 429 18.96 -23.55 -10.26
CA VAL A 429 18.10 -23.19 -11.38
C VAL A 429 17.08 -24.28 -11.64
N ARG A 430 15.79 -23.92 -11.70
CA ARG A 430 14.75 -24.81 -12.22
C ARG A 430 13.75 -24.01 -13.05
N ARG A 431 13.67 -24.29 -14.34
CA ARG A 431 12.78 -23.56 -15.25
C ARG A 431 12.28 -24.39 -16.43
N ALA A 432 11.07 -24.08 -16.89
CA ALA A 432 10.46 -24.65 -18.08
C ALA A 432 9.51 -23.65 -18.76
N GLY A 433 9.14 -23.91 -20.01
CA GLY A 433 8.28 -23.05 -20.83
C GLY A 433 8.83 -22.85 -22.25
N PRO A 434 8.28 -21.92 -23.05
CA PRO A 434 8.77 -21.64 -24.40
C PRO A 434 10.29 -21.39 -24.44
N ASN A 435 10.99 -22.13 -25.31
CA ASN A 435 12.45 -22.07 -25.52
C ASN A 435 13.30 -22.34 -24.26
N TYR A 436 12.79 -23.12 -23.30
CA TYR A 436 13.53 -23.40 -22.07
C TYR A 436 14.82 -24.18 -22.29
N GLN A 437 14.88 -25.09 -23.27
CA GLN A 437 16.10 -25.88 -23.53
C GLN A 437 17.28 -24.97 -23.92
N GLU A 438 17.03 -23.95 -24.76
CA GLU A 438 18.03 -22.94 -25.11
C GLU A 438 18.42 -22.12 -23.88
N GLY A 439 17.43 -21.67 -23.10
CA GLY A 439 17.68 -20.94 -21.85
C GLY A 439 18.56 -21.73 -20.87
N LEU A 440 18.20 -22.98 -20.57
CA LEU A 440 18.94 -23.85 -19.66
C LEU A 440 20.34 -24.17 -20.18
N LYS A 441 20.48 -24.41 -21.49
CA LYS A 441 21.79 -24.60 -22.11
C LYS A 441 22.69 -23.37 -21.90
N ASN A 442 22.16 -22.18 -22.16
CA ASN A 442 22.93 -20.94 -22.07
C ASN A 442 23.29 -20.58 -20.63
N ILE A 443 22.38 -20.79 -19.67
CA ILE A 443 22.67 -20.48 -18.26
C ILE A 443 23.66 -21.49 -17.66
N LYS A 444 23.58 -22.77 -18.04
CA LYS A 444 24.58 -23.78 -17.64
C LYS A 444 25.97 -23.43 -18.20
N ALA A 445 26.05 -23.11 -19.49
CA ALA A 445 27.29 -22.73 -20.13
C ALA A 445 27.95 -21.50 -19.46
N VAL A 446 27.16 -20.50 -19.05
CA VAL A 446 27.73 -19.36 -18.31
C VAL A 446 28.17 -19.72 -16.89
N GLY A 447 27.48 -20.66 -16.22
CA GLY A 447 27.90 -21.16 -14.92
C GLY A 447 29.29 -21.81 -14.99
N GLU A 448 29.52 -22.64 -16.01
CA GLU A 448 30.82 -23.27 -16.28
C GLU A 448 31.89 -22.23 -16.66
N GLU A 449 31.56 -21.31 -17.57
CA GLU A 449 32.47 -20.25 -18.03
C GLU A 449 32.95 -19.33 -16.89
N LEU A 450 32.05 -18.97 -15.97
CA LEU A 450 32.33 -18.04 -14.88
C LEU A 450 32.74 -18.75 -13.58
N HIS A 451 32.88 -20.09 -13.59
CA HIS A 451 33.20 -20.90 -12.42
C HIS A 451 32.22 -20.69 -11.24
N LEU A 452 30.93 -20.56 -11.55
CA LEU A 452 29.87 -20.43 -10.56
C LEU A 452 29.42 -21.81 -10.06
N ASP A 453 29.16 -21.93 -8.76
CA ASP A 453 28.53 -23.11 -8.17
C ASP A 453 27.05 -23.14 -8.56
N MET A 454 26.73 -23.74 -9.72
CA MET A 454 25.43 -23.67 -10.36
C MET A 454 24.89 -25.05 -10.72
N HIS A 455 23.70 -25.36 -10.21
CA HIS A 455 22.96 -26.59 -10.47
C HIS A 455 21.71 -26.32 -11.32
N VAL A 456 21.59 -26.97 -12.47
CA VAL A 456 20.56 -26.62 -13.47
C VAL A 456 19.60 -27.77 -13.73
N PHE A 457 18.30 -27.53 -13.57
CA PHE A 457 17.24 -28.52 -13.75
C PHE A 457 16.11 -28.01 -14.68
N GLY A 458 15.51 -28.95 -15.42
CA GLY A 458 14.39 -28.73 -16.32
C GLY A 458 13.02 -29.11 -15.73
N PRO A 459 12.01 -29.36 -16.60
CA PRO A 459 10.64 -29.68 -16.17
C PRO A 459 10.52 -31.02 -15.40
N GLU A 460 11.47 -31.94 -15.57
CA GLU A 460 11.54 -33.22 -14.86
C GLU A 460 11.67 -33.04 -13.35
N MET A 461 12.34 -31.96 -12.89
CA MET A 461 12.42 -31.59 -11.48
C MET A 461 11.11 -30.95 -11.03
N HIS A 462 10.61 -31.36 -9.85
CA HIS A 462 9.44 -30.70 -9.22
C HIS A 462 9.69 -29.19 -9.06
N VAL A 463 8.64 -28.37 -9.15
CA VAL A 463 8.78 -26.90 -9.21
C VAL A 463 9.62 -26.31 -8.08
N SER A 464 9.45 -26.81 -6.85
CA SER A 464 10.24 -26.43 -5.66
C SER A 464 11.28 -27.50 -5.26
N GLY A 465 11.49 -28.52 -6.10
CA GLY A 465 12.35 -29.66 -5.78
C GLY A 465 13.79 -29.30 -5.50
N ILE A 466 14.29 -28.19 -6.07
CA ILE A 466 15.65 -27.68 -5.82
C ILE A 466 15.84 -27.10 -4.41
N VAL A 467 14.77 -26.68 -3.73
CA VAL A 467 14.85 -26.08 -2.39
C VAL A 467 15.37 -27.07 -1.34
N PRO A 468 14.79 -28.29 -1.18
CA PRO A 468 15.31 -29.25 -0.22
C PRO A 468 16.68 -29.85 -0.60
N LEU A 469 17.07 -29.82 -1.89
CA LEU A 469 18.43 -30.20 -2.30
C LEU A 469 19.44 -29.19 -1.73
N ALA A 470 19.17 -27.90 -1.91
CA ALA A 470 20.04 -26.81 -1.48
C ALA A 470 20.08 -26.62 0.04
N LEU A 471 18.94 -26.77 0.73
CA LEU A 471 18.80 -26.37 2.15
C LEU A 471 18.79 -27.55 3.13
N SER A 472 18.39 -28.74 2.68
CA SER A 472 18.16 -29.88 3.58
C SER A 472 19.05 -31.09 3.26
N GLY A 473 20.00 -30.95 2.34
CA GLY A 473 20.91 -32.03 1.94
C GLY A 473 20.21 -33.25 1.35
N LYS A 474 18.97 -33.09 0.84
CA LYS A 474 18.27 -34.19 0.17
C LYS A 474 18.99 -34.52 -1.14
N THR A 475 18.95 -35.79 -1.52
CA THR A 475 19.44 -36.27 -2.81
C THR A 475 18.29 -36.48 -3.79
N THR A 476 18.61 -36.57 -5.08
CA THR A 476 17.65 -36.82 -6.15
C THR A 476 18.26 -37.74 -7.21
N ASP A 477 17.43 -38.59 -7.80
CA ASP A 477 17.79 -39.40 -8.99
C ASP A 477 17.62 -38.60 -10.30
N ILE A 478 17.04 -37.40 -10.20
CA ILE A 478 16.86 -36.49 -11.34
C ILE A 478 18.20 -35.87 -11.68
N LYS A 479 18.70 -36.17 -12.88
CA LYS A 479 19.95 -35.61 -13.38
C LYS A 479 19.85 -34.11 -13.65
N GLU A 480 20.96 -33.42 -13.45
CA GLU A 480 21.10 -32.06 -13.94
C GLU A 480 21.00 -31.99 -15.47
N PHE A 481 20.49 -30.87 -15.97
CA PHE A 481 20.28 -30.64 -17.39
C PHE A 481 21.59 -30.81 -18.16
N GLY A 482 21.60 -31.74 -19.12
CA GLY A 482 22.78 -32.03 -19.95
C GLY A 482 23.82 -32.97 -19.32
N CYS A 483 23.47 -33.72 -18.27
CA CYS A 483 24.28 -34.79 -17.64
C CYS A 483 23.69 -36.20 -17.81
#